data_AF-A0A9D4KVY1-F1
#
_entry.id   AF-A0A9D4KVY1-F1
#
_cell.length_a   1.000
_cell.length_b   1.000
_cell.length_c   1.000
_cell.angle_alpha   90.00
_cell.angle_beta   90.00
_cell.angle_gamma   90.00
#
_symmetry.space_group_name_H-M   'P 1'
#
loop_
_entity.id
_entity.type
_entity.pdbx_description
1 polymer ?
#
loop_
_entity_poly.entity_id
_entity_poly.type
_entity_poly.pdbx_seq_one_letter_code
_entity_poly.pdbx_strand_id
1 'polypeptide(L)' 'MVSGRPLSVQDIRLANGSKSTSGRVEIKVLDTWGTVCSDSFGKEEADVICRMMGYP' A
#
# COMPACT_ATOMS: atom_id res chain seq x y z
N MET A 1 -20.18 -9.76 10.80
CA MET A 1 -19.93 -9.75 9.34
C MET A 1 -19.01 -8.59 9.04
N VAL A 2 -17.70 -8.82 9.00
CA VAL A 2 -16.78 -7.84 8.39
C VAL A 2 -16.73 -8.15 6.91
N SER A 3 -17.59 -7.52 6.13
CA SER A 3 -17.57 -7.60 4.66
C SER A 3 -16.42 -6.74 4.13
N GLY A 4 -15.19 -7.00 4.58
CA GLY A 4 -13.99 -6.45 3.97
C GLY A 4 -13.50 -7.44 2.93
N ARG A 5 -13.56 -7.10 1.64
CA ARG A 5 -12.78 -7.84 0.63
C ARG A 5 -11.32 -7.82 1.10
N PRO A 6 -10.60 -8.95 1.09
CA PRO A 6 -9.16 -8.92 1.32
C PRO A 6 -8.57 -7.97 0.28
N LEU A 7 -7.83 -6.94 0.72
CA LEU A 7 -7.11 -6.05 -0.17
C LEU A 7 -6.17 -6.92 -0.99
N SER A 8 -6.45 -7.06 -2.28
CA SER A 8 -5.54 -7.79 -3.15
C SER A 8 -4.32 -6.90 -3.34
N VAL A 9 -3.15 -7.48 -3.60
CA VAL A 9 -1.92 -6.71 -3.92
C VAL A 9 -2.17 -5.74 -5.08
N GLN A 10 -3.16 -6.05 -5.94
CA GLN A 10 -3.66 -5.20 -7.02
C GLN A 10 -4.22 -3.84 -6.57
N ASP A 11 -4.65 -3.73 -5.30
CA ASP A 11 -5.21 -2.52 -4.69
C ASP A 11 -4.14 -1.67 -4.01
N ILE A 12 -2.85 -2.01 -4.14
CA ILE A 12 -1.72 -1.25 -3.60
C ILE A 12 -0.84 -0.79 -4.74
N ARG A 13 -0.45 0.50 -4.74
CA ARG A 13 0.54 1.03 -5.68
C ARG A 13 1.52 1.97 -4.98
N LEU A 14 2.70 2.09 -5.57
CA LEU A 14 3.70 3.09 -5.19
C LEU A 14 3.63 4.25 -6.19
N ALA A 15 3.25 5.42 -5.70
CA ALA A 15 3.17 6.66 -6.49
C ALA A 15 4.34 7.58 -6.15
N ASN A 16 4.76 8.42 -7.10
CA ASN A 16 5.76 9.47 -6.86
C ASN A 16 7.11 8.95 -6.31
N GLY A 17 7.63 7.85 -6.84
CA GLY A 17 9.01 7.46 -6.54
C GLY A 17 9.82 7.22 -7.81
N SER A 18 11.13 7.21 -7.62
CA SER A 18 12.12 7.17 -8.71
C SER A 18 12.23 5.79 -9.37
N LYS A 19 11.67 4.76 -8.73
CA LYS A 19 11.71 3.36 -9.18
C LYS A 19 10.31 2.78 -9.09
N SER A 20 10.04 1.74 -9.88
CA SER A 20 8.79 0.98 -9.77
C SER A 20 8.59 0.31 -8.41
N THR A 21 9.65 0.23 -7.59
CA THR A 21 9.68 -0.38 -6.26
C THR A 21 9.83 0.65 -5.14
N SER A 22 9.64 1.94 -5.43
CA SER A 22 9.82 3.00 -4.45
C SER A 22 8.79 4.10 -4.70
N GLY A 23 8.32 4.74 -3.63
CA GLY A 23 7.35 5.82 -3.71
C GLY A 23 6.47 5.90 -2.47
N ARG A 24 5.54 6.84 -2.50
CA ARG A 24 4.43 6.94 -1.56
C ARG A 24 3.47 5.77 -1.77
N VAL A 25 3.12 5.10 -0.68
CA VAL A 25 2.09 4.06 -0.72
C VAL A 25 0.72 4.69 -0.91
N GLU A 26 0.00 4.20 -1.92
CA GLU A 26 -1.41 4.49 -2.15
C GLU A 26 -2.19 3.17 -2.18
N ILE A 27 -3.37 3.21 -1.58
CA ILE A 27 -4.27 2.07 -1.45
C ILE A 27 -5.61 2.40 -2.08
N LYS A 28 -6.20 1.43 -2.77
CA LYS A 28 -7.51 1.56 -3.38
C LYS A 28 -8.58 1.09 -2.41
N VAL A 29 -9.40 2.01 -1.93
CA VAL A 29 -10.52 1.73 -1.02
C VAL A 29 -11.79 2.25 -1.69
N LEU A 30 -12.80 1.38 -1.83
CA LEU A 30 -14.08 1.73 -2.48
C LEU A 30 -13.87 2.33 -3.88
N ASP A 31 -13.02 1.68 -4.69
CA ASP A 31 -12.61 2.11 -6.04
C ASP A 31 -11.83 3.43 -6.11
N THR A 32 -11.55 4.06 -4.97
CA THR A 32 -10.87 5.35 -4.88
C THR A 32 -9.46 5.19 -4.35
N TRP A 33 -8.48 5.86 -4.96
CA TRP A 33 -7.10 5.88 -4.47
C TRP A 33 -6.96 6.85 -3.31
N GLY A 34 -6.46 6.35 -2.18
CA GLY A 34 -6.16 7.14 -0.99
C GLY A 34 -4.71 6.95 -0.56
N THR A 35 -4.18 7.93 0.16
CA THR A 35 -2.86 7.86 0.78
C THR A 35 -2.95 7.30 2.19
N VAL A 36 -1.91 6.57 2.62
CA VAL A 36 -1.80 6.15 4.02
C VAL A 36 -1.44 7.36 4.89
N CYS A 37 -2.07 7.48 6.07
CA CYS A 37 -1.76 8.53 7.03
C CYS A 37 -0.35 8.33 7.62
N SER A 38 0.47 9.38 7.64
CA SER A 38 1.89 9.29 8.01
C SER A 38 2.12 9.07 9.50
N ASP A 39 1.17 9.43 10.36
CA ASP A 39 1.32 9.42 11.83
C ASP A 39 1.57 8.03 12.44
N SER A 40 1.19 6.96 11.73
CA SER A 40 1.45 5.56 12.15
C SER A 40 1.94 4.70 10.98
N PHE A 41 2.47 5.33 9.94
CA PHE A 41 3.03 4.66 8.79
C PHE A 41 4.54 4.83 8.78
N GLY A 42 5.23 3.83 9.33
CA GLY A 42 6.67 3.80 9.46
C GLY A 42 7.32 2.72 8.58
N LYS A 43 8.56 2.41 8.92
CA LYS A 43 9.37 1.40 8.23
C LYS A 43 8.78 -0.01 8.32
N GLU A 44 8.13 -0.34 9.44
CA GLU A 44 7.64 -1.69 9.72
C GLU A 44 6.42 -1.99 8.86
N GLU A 45 5.51 -1.03 8.75
CA GLU A 45 4.34 -1.12 7.89
C GLU A 45 4.75 -1.12 6.41
N ALA A 46 5.75 -0.32 6.04
CA ALA A 46 6.29 -0.28 4.68
C ALA A 46 6.94 -1.64 4.29
N ASP A 47 7.67 -2.27 5.20
CA ASP A 47 8.29 -3.59 4.98
C ASP A 47 7.24 -4.69 4.74
N VAL A 48 6.14 -4.66 5.51
CA VAL A 48 5.00 -5.56 5.31
C VAL A 48 4.38 -5.36 3.92
N ILE A 49 4.23 -4.11 3.47
CA ILE A 49 3.70 -3.81 2.13
C ILE A 49 4.65 -4.28 1.04
N CYS A 50 5.95 -4.04 1.17
CA CYS A 50 6.96 -4.54 0.22
C CYS A 50 6.86 -6.06 0.07
N ARG A 51 6.78 -6.79 1.20
CA ARG A 51 6.62 -8.25 1.19
C ARG A 51 5.30 -8.70 0.60
N MET A 52 4.19 -8.02 0.91
CA MET A 52 2.89 -8.29 0.30
C MET A 52 2.92 -8.09 -1.22
N MET A 53 3.69 -7.12 -1.71
CA MET A 53 3.92 -6.89 -3.14
C MET A 53 4.95 -7.84 -3.78
N GLY A 54 5.58 -8.72 -3.01
CA GLY A 54 6.60 -9.66 -3.50
C GLY A 54 8.00 -9.06 -3.65
N TYR A 55 8.25 -7.90 -3.03
CA TYR A 55 9.58 -7.29 -2.97
C TYR A 55 10.39 -7.83 -1.76
N PRO A 56 11.72 -7.99 -1.92
CA PRO A 56 12.61 -8.48 -0.87
C PRO A 56 12.81 -7.48 0.27
#